data_AF-A0A9D7F9P5-F1
#
_entry.id   AF-A0A9D7F9P5-F1
#
_cell.length_a   1.000
_cell.length_b   1.000
_cell.length_c   1.000
_cell.angle_alpha   90.00
_cell.angle_beta   90.00
_cell.angle_gamma   90.00
#
_symmetry.space_group_name_H-M   'P 1'
#
loop_
_entity.id
_entity.type
_entity.pdbx_description
1 polymer ?
#
loop_
_entity_poly.entity_id
_entity_poly.type
_entity_poly.pdbx_seq_one_letter_code
_entity_poly.pdbx_strand_id
1 'polypeptide(L)'
;MRSKLQKFNDFAHSLLPHETSYLLSIQQFEDEKRLEILQQIDHNCRNIHQFTPFDEELDKRKFSNLKTWITERLTAIDVDAHFEWMSGLEHKIMTDSILPEDEKQLLREIRHFKHPSFYFVKFFELVVHYRHFLLIRLRYADHDLANEFIKRYDPMYQHSLMTNEKLHQATLDIVNQYAGDNSESIQWERWLSDVFYDEKLDGHNRYLALVRLIFIGFNYRNFEPLLEKFNYLDELFRQGRYYSKRLLLNYYSNSLLLYSKFQDFDKAAYYGYLSLRSKNHDFLFYATNLAAVLLRQEKKEEALRVMKEAYPEMKVTPNFHAKVGFVAFFIKCLNKTSATRTPKTMPTPSCGPIKRRSSSIAGTSSLPPSSRPCWRSRIIRK
;
A
#
# COMPACT_ATOMS: atom_id res chain seq x y z
N MET A 1 -19.98 -24.93 13.23
CA MET A 1 -19.90 -24.30 14.56
C MET A 1 -18.89 -23.17 14.47
N ARG A 2 -19.23 -21.94 14.87
CA ARG A 2 -18.25 -20.83 14.95
C ARG A 2 -17.37 -21.05 16.19
N SER A 3 -16.05 -20.97 16.07
CA SER A 3 -15.14 -21.06 17.21
C SER A 3 -15.42 -19.91 18.20
N LYS A 4 -15.14 -20.12 19.48
CA LYS A 4 -15.47 -19.20 20.59
C LYS A 4 -14.80 -17.82 20.42
N LEU A 5 -13.75 -17.73 19.59
CA LEU A 5 -12.93 -16.54 19.35
C LEU A 5 -12.77 -16.14 17.87
N GLN A 6 -13.58 -16.66 16.94
CA GLN A 6 -13.39 -16.41 15.49
C GLN A 6 -13.21 -14.92 15.13
N LYS A 7 -14.07 -14.03 15.65
CA LYS A 7 -14.00 -12.59 15.37
C LYS A 7 -12.71 -11.93 15.86
N PHE A 8 -12.12 -12.46 16.94
CA PHE A 8 -10.85 -11.97 17.47
C PHE A 8 -9.69 -12.52 16.65
N ASN A 9 -9.74 -13.79 16.25
CA ASN A 9 -8.76 -14.39 15.33
C ASN A 9 -8.71 -13.62 14.01
N ASP A 10 -9.87 -13.35 13.39
CA ASP A 10 -9.96 -12.59 12.15
C ASP A 10 -9.36 -11.18 12.31
N PHE A 11 -9.63 -10.53 13.44
CA PHE A 11 -9.05 -9.23 13.78
C PHE A 11 -7.53 -9.31 13.94
N ALA A 12 -7.02 -10.25 14.74
CA ALA A 12 -5.59 -10.43 14.98
C ALA A 12 -4.84 -10.78 13.68
N HIS A 13 -5.42 -11.58 12.80
CA HIS A 13 -4.86 -11.89 11.48
C HIS A 13 -4.79 -10.68 10.55
N SER A 14 -5.65 -9.67 10.75
CA SER A 14 -5.64 -8.43 9.95
C SER A 14 -4.57 -7.42 10.38
N LEU A 15 -3.98 -7.60 11.56
CA LEU A 15 -2.92 -6.72 12.07
C LEU A 15 -1.61 -6.98 11.33
N LEU A 16 -0.68 -6.04 11.38
CA LEU A 16 0.64 -6.11 10.72
C LEU A 16 1.77 -6.07 11.76
N PRO A 17 2.94 -6.69 11.49
CA PRO A 17 4.05 -6.71 12.44
C PRO A 17 4.50 -5.34 12.96
N HIS A 18 4.46 -4.29 12.13
CA HIS A 18 4.80 -2.93 12.59
C HIS A 18 3.75 -2.38 13.54
N GLU A 19 2.47 -2.67 13.33
CA GLU A 19 1.38 -2.28 14.23
C GLU A 19 1.57 -2.91 15.61
N THR A 20 1.83 -4.22 15.65
CA THR A 20 2.02 -4.95 16.92
C THR A 20 3.30 -4.54 17.64
N SER A 21 4.38 -4.26 16.90
CA SER A 21 5.62 -3.74 17.46
C SER A 21 5.42 -2.36 18.11
N TYR A 22 4.72 -1.46 17.42
CA TYR A 22 4.37 -0.14 17.96
C TYR A 22 3.53 -0.29 19.23
N LEU A 23 2.47 -1.12 19.19
CA LEU A 23 1.58 -1.35 20.33
C LEU A 23 2.33 -1.92 21.54
N LEU A 24 3.25 -2.87 21.34
CA LEU A 24 4.10 -3.40 22.40
C LEU A 24 5.05 -2.34 22.98
N SER A 25 5.48 -1.36 22.19
CA SER A 25 6.37 -0.29 22.65
C SER A 25 5.66 0.77 23.51
N ILE A 26 4.34 0.94 23.34
CA ILE A 26 3.55 1.97 24.05
C ILE A 26 2.65 1.41 25.15
N GLN A 27 2.48 0.09 25.23
CA GLN A 27 1.58 -0.51 26.21
C GLN A 27 2.08 -0.27 27.64
N GLN A 28 1.15 -0.08 28.57
CA GLN A 28 1.38 0.06 30.00
C GLN A 28 0.33 -0.78 30.77
N PHE A 29 0.18 -2.04 30.39
CA PHE A 29 -0.84 -2.90 30.98
C PHE A 29 -0.43 -3.36 32.39
N GLU A 30 -1.31 -3.16 33.36
CA GLU A 30 -1.19 -3.77 34.69
C GLU A 30 -1.63 -5.24 34.67
N ASP A 31 -2.55 -5.61 33.76
CA ASP A 31 -3.06 -6.97 33.60
C ASP A 31 -2.11 -7.79 32.71
N GLU A 32 -1.29 -8.64 33.34
CA GLU A 32 -0.33 -9.53 32.65
C GLU A 32 -0.97 -10.36 31.53
N LYS A 33 -2.23 -10.79 31.70
CA LYS A 33 -2.92 -11.57 30.66
C LYS A 33 -3.20 -10.76 29.39
N ARG A 34 -3.39 -9.44 29.49
CA ARG A 34 -3.54 -8.60 28.29
C ARG A 34 -2.21 -8.48 27.54
N LEU A 35 -1.11 -8.39 28.29
CA LEU A 35 0.23 -8.37 27.70
C LEU A 35 0.55 -9.70 27.01
N GLU A 36 0.27 -10.84 27.66
CA GLU A 36 0.42 -12.16 27.05
C GLU A 36 -0.37 -12.29 25.74
N ILE A 37 -1.63 -11.83 25.72
CA ILE A 37 -2.44 -11.85 24.49
C ILE A 37 -1.79 -10.94 23.42
N LEU A 38 -1.33 -9.73 23.75
CA LEU A 38 -0.70 -8.83 22.78
C LEU A 38 0.61 -9.41 22.23
N GLN A 39 1.43 -10.03 23.07
CA GLN A 39 2.65 -10.74 22.66
C GLN A 39 2.31 -11.91 21.74
N GLN A 40 1.24 -12.65 22.03
CA GLN A 40 0.77 -13.73 21.16
C GLN A 40 0.29 -13.23 19.80
N ILE A 41 -0.38 -12.06 19.75
CA ILE A 41 -0.75 -11.39 18.49
C ILE A 41 0.52 -11.03 17.70
N ASP A 42 1.52 -10.42 18.34
CA ASP A 42 2.78 -10.06 17.67
C ASP A 42 3.51 -11.29 17.12
N HIS A 43 3.60 -12.35 17.92
CA HIS A 43 4.17 -13.63 17.50
C HIS A 43 3.46 -14.18 16.25
N ASN A 44 2.12 -14.23 16.27
CA ASN A 44 1.33 -14.70 15.13
C ASN A 44 1.46 -13.78 13.90
N CYS A 45 1.64 -12.48 14.10
CA CYS A 45 1.85 -11.53 13.01
C CYS A 45 3.21 -11.73 12.34
N ARG A 46 4.26 -12.05 13.11
CA ARG A 46 5.61 -12.29 12.59
C ARG A 46 5.76 -13.68 11.99
N ASN A 47 5.08 -14.68 12.53
CA ASN A 47 5.19 -16.08 12.10
C ASN A 47 3.99 -16.50 11.24
N ILE A 48 3.95 -15.96 10.01
CA ILE A 48 2.79 -16.07 9.10
C ILE A 48 2.35 -17.50 8.76
N HIS A 49 3.24 -18.49 8.91
CA HIS A 49 2.97 -19.90 8.62
C HIS A 49 2.77 -20.75 9.88
N GLN A 50 2.94 -20.17 11.08
CA GLN A 50 2.87 -20.89 12.36
C GLN A 50 1.94 -20.14 13.30
N PHE A 51 0.63 -20.27 13.06
CA PHE A 51 -0.38 -19.68 13.93
C PHE A 51 -0.48 -20.45 15.25
N THR A 52 -0.31 -19.76 16.36
CA THR A 52 -0.59 -20.28 17.70
C THR A 52 -1.99 -19.84 18.13
N PRO A 53 -2.91 -20.78 18.45
CA PRO A 53 -4.24 -20.46 18.95
C PRO A 53 -4.21 -19.68 20.26
N PHE A 54 -5.20 -18.80 20.45
CA PHE A 54 -5.42 -18.12 21.73
C PHE A 54 -6.13 -19.03 22.73
N ASP A 55 -5.89 -18.79 24.02
CA ASP A 55 -6.55 -19.50 25.11
C ASP A 55 -8.06 -19.20 25.14
N GLU A 56 -8.87 -20.24 24.88
CA GLU A 56 -10.34 -20.14 24.88
C GLU A 56 -10.96 -20.09 26.29
N GLU A 57 -10.19 -20.38 27.33
CA GLU A 57 -10.63 -20.34 28.73
C GLU A 57 -10.52 -18.93 29.34
N LEU A 58 -9.77 -18.03 28.72
CA LEU A 58 -9.69 -16.62 29.14
C LEU A 58 -11.03 -15.90 28.95
N ASP A 59 -11.29 -14.94 29.84
CA ASP A 59 -12.49 -14.10 29.78
C ASP A 59 -12.55 -13.34 28.44
N LYS A 60 -13.64 -13.55 27.70
CA LYS A 60 -13.97 -12.87 26.44
C LYS A 60 -13.87 -11.34 26.53
N ARG A 61 -14.13 -10.76 27.71
CA ARG A 61 -14.01 -9.31 27.94
C ARG A 61 -12.57 -8.82 27.75
N LYS A 62 -11.56 -9.63 28.09
CA LYS A 62 -10.14 -9.25 27.88
C LYS A 62 -9.83 -9.09 26.39
N PHE A 63 -10.26 -10.02 25.56
CA PHE A 63 -10.11 -9.95 24.10
C PHE A 63 -10.84 -8.74 23.50
N SER A 64 -12.07 -8.49 23.94
CA SER A 64 -12.85 -7.34 23.44
C SER A 64 -12.21 -6.02 23.82
N ASN A 65 -11.81 -5.86 25.08
CA ASN A 65 -11.18 -4.63 25.57
C ASN A 65 -9.84 -4.38 24.89
N LEU A 66 -9.03 -5.45 24.71
CA LEU A 66 -7.76 -5.34 23.99
C LEU A 66 -7.97 -4.96 22.52
N LYS A 67 -8.97 -5.55 21.85
CA LYS A 67 -9.32 -5.18 20.48
C LYS A 67 -9.70 -3.69 20.36
N THR A 68 -10.53 -3.19 21.27
CA THR A 68 -10.90 -1.77 21.32
C THR A 68 -9.67 -0.89 21.53
N TRP A 69 -8.83 -1.22 22.53
CA TRP A 69 -7.61 -0.48 22.82
C TRP A 69 -6.66 -0.45 21.61
N ILE A 70 -6.43 -1.58 20.94
CA ILE A 70 -5.59 -1.65 19.73
C ILE A 70 -6.16 -0.73 18.64
N THR A 71 -7.47 -0.80 18.40
CA THR A 71 -8.13 -0.02 17.36
C THR A 71 -7.97 1.48 17.63
N GLU A 72 -8.27 1.92 18.85
CA GLU A 72 -8.11 3.32 19.25
C GLU A 72 -6.66 3.80 19.14
N ARG A 73 -5.68 3.01 19.59
CA ARG A 73 -4.26 3.38 19.53
C ARG A 73 -3.75 3.49 18.10
N LEU A 74 -4.14 2.58 17.21
CA LEU A 74 -3.74 2.63 15.81
C LEU A 74 -4.45 3.77 15.07
N THR A 75 -5.75 3.97 15.28
CA THR A 75 -6.49 5.08 14.67
C THR A 75 -5.93 6.44 15.10
N ALA A 76 -5.47 6.58 16.34
CA ALA A 76 -4.90 7.84 16.85
C ALA A 76 -3.60 8.26 16.15
N ILE A 77 -2.86 7.32 15.54
CA ILE A 77 -1.64 7.61 14.77
C ILE A 77 -1.82 7.43 13.26
N ASP A 78 -3.02 7.03 12.81
CA ASP A 78 -3.29 6.76 11.41
C ASP A 78 -3.42 8.07 10.63
N VAL A 79 -2.45 8.32 9.73
CA VAL A 79 -2.42 9.54 8.92
C VAL A 79 -3.62 9.63 7.99
N ASP A 80 -4.15 8.50 7.50
CA ASP A 80 -5.32 8.48 6.63
C ASP A 80 -6.60 8.78 7.41
N ALA A 81 -6.74 8.27 8.66
CA ALA A 81 -7.84 8.64 9.53
C ALA A 81 -7.82 10.15 9.88
N HIS A 82 -6.63 10.71 10.12
CA HIS A 82 -6.46 12.14 10.32
C HIS A 82 -6.84 12.95 9.06
N PHE A 83 -6.48 12.46 7.87
CA PHE A 83 -6.87 13.08 6.60
C PHE A 83 -8.39 13.10 6.38
N GLU A 84 -9.07 11.99 6.67
CA GLU A 84 -10.53 11.89 6.61
C GLU A 84 -11.20 12.87 7.57
N TRP A 85 -10.72 12.97 8.80
CA TRP A 85 -11.20 13.96 9.78
C TRP A 85 -11.05 15.39 9.26
N MET A 86 -9.86 15.79 8.76
CA MET A 86 -9.63 17.13 8.21
C MET A 86 -10.57 17.43 7.03
N SER A 87 -10.76 16.46 6.13
CA SER A 87 -11.61 16.62 4.95
C SER A 87 -13.09 16.76 5.32
N GLY A 88 -13.57 15.95 6.27
CA GLY A 88 -14.94 16.06 6.78
C GLY A 88 -15.18 17.41 7.47
N LEU A 89 -14.19 17.91 8.21
CA LEU A 89 -14.28 19.19 8.89
C LEU A 89 -14.28 20.37 7.92
N GLU A 90 -13.42 20.34 6.91
CA GLU A 90 -13.40 21.35 5.85
C GLU A 90 -14.75 21.43 5.15
N HIS A 91 -15.34 20.28 4.80
CA HIS A 91 -16.67 20.24 4.20
C HIS A 91 -17.72 20.92 5.10
N LYS A 92 -17.69 20.64 6.40
CA LYS A 92 -18.58 21.29 7.38
C LYS A 92 -18.38 22.80 7.45
N ILE A 93 -17.14 23.28 7.42
CA ILE A 93 -16.82 24.71 7.43
C ILE A 93 -17.33 25.39 6.16
N MET A 94 -17.04 24.80 4.99
CA MET A 94 -17.44 25.35 3.69
C MET A 94 -18.95 25.39 3.49
N THR A 95 -19.68 24.47 4.14
CA THR A 95 -21.15 24.38 4.06
C THR A 95 -21.88 25.02 5.25
N ASP A 96 -21.15 25.67 6.16
CA ASP A 96 -21.70 26.29 7.38
C ASP A 96 -22.49 25.30 8.27
N SER A 97 -22.03 24.04 8.30
CA SER A 97 -22.64 22.94 9.09
C SER A 97 -21.75 22.45 10.24
N ILE A 98 -20.68 23.20 10.54
CA ILE A 98 -19.76 22.89 11.64
C ILE A 98 -20.44 23.02 13.00
N LEU A 99 -20.22 22.04 13.88
CA LEU A 99 -20.79 22.03 15.23
C LEU A 99 -19.77 22.53 16.28
N PRO A 100 -20.22 22.99 17.46
CA PRO A 100 -19.31 23.48 18.51
C PRO A 100 -18.24 22.49 18.96
N GLU A 101 -18.54 21.18 19.00
CA GLU A 101 -17.55 20.17 19.38
C GLU A 101 -16.49 19.96 18.29
N ASP A 102 -16.88 20.07 17.02
CA ASP A 102 -15.95 20.03 15.88
C ASP A 102 -14.96 21.21 15.96
N GLU A 103 -15.46 22.41 16.25
CA GLU A 103 -14.62 23.61 16.43
C GLU A 103 -13.67 23.47 17.61
N LYS A 104 -14.16 22.98 18.74
CA LYS A 104 -13.35 22.76 19.94
C LYS A 104 -12.21 21.79 19.65
N GLN A 105 -12.46 20.73 18.89
CA GLN A 105 -11.43 19.80 18.44
C GLN A 105 -10.41 20.50 17.53
N LEU A 106 -10.85 21.24 16.51
CA LEU A 106 -9.96 21.97 15.60
C LEU A 106 -9.07 22.99 16.33
N LEU A 107 -9.66 23.81 17.21
CA LEU A 107 -8.93 24.80 18.01
C LEU A 107 -7.91 24.13 18.94
N ARG A 108 -8.18 22.91 19.41
CA ARG A 108 -7.22 22.12 20.18
C ARG A 108 -6.07 21.65 19.29
N GLU A 109 -6.36 21.14 18.10
CA GLU A 109 -5.33 20.71 17.14
C GLU A 109 -4.44 21.88 16.70
N ILE A 110 -5.01 23.05 16.40
CA ILE A 110 -4.24 24.26 16.06
C ILE A 110 -3.28 24.65 17.19
N ARG A 111 -3.75 24.62 18.44
CA ARG A 111 -2.94 24.98 19.63
C ARG A 111 -1.78 24.03 19.89
N HIS A 112 -1.98 22.74 19.65
CA HIS A 112 -0.98 21.70 19.94
C HIS A 112 -0.25 21.21 18.70
N PHE A 113 -0.41 21.91 17.57
CA PHE A 113 0.17 21.50 16.31
C PHE A 113 1.70 21.39 16.40
N LYS A 114 2.21 20.23 16.02
CA LYS A 114 3.65 19.96 15.91
C LYS A 114 4.02 19.81 14.44
N HIS A 115 4.89 20.69 13.97
CA HIS A 115 5.40 20.64 12.62
C HIS A 115 6.64 19.72 12.51
N PRO A 116 6.79 18.94 11.42
CA PRO A 116 5.80 18.70 10.36
C PRO A 116 4.84 17.56 10.69
N SER A 117 3.57 17.72 10.30
CA SER A 117 2.61 16.60 10.22
C SER A 117 2.69 15.93 8.85
N PHE A 118 2.13 14.71 8.70
CA PHE A 118 2.19 14.00 7.41
C PHE A 118 1.45 14.76 6.29
N TYR A 119 0.23 15.24 6.56
CA TYR A 119 -0.60 16.00 5.62
C TYR A 119 -0.65 17.49 5.98
N PHE A 120 0.52 18.10 6.21
CA PHE A 120 0.62 19.49 6.67
C PHE A 120 -0.05 20.50 5.73
N VAL A 121 0.13 20.37 4.41
CA VAL A 121 -0.51 21.23 3.39
C VAL A 121 -2.03 21.25 3.58
N LYS A 122 -2.64 20.07 3.74
CA LYS A 122 -4.09 19.94 3.93
C LYS A 122 -4.56 20.60 5.24
N PHE A 123 -3.81 20.38 6.32
CA PHE A 123 -4.15 21.00 7.61
C PHE A 123 -4.05 22.53 7.54
N PHE A 124 -3.03 23.06 6.85
CA PHE A 124 -2.87 24.49 6.65
C PHE A 124 -4.06 25.10 5.90
N GLU A 125 -4.48 24.48 4.80
CA GLU A 125 -5.64 24.91 4.01
C GLU A 125 -6.95 24.88 4.80
N LEU A 126 -7.16 23.84 5.60
CA LEU A 126 -8.29 23.75 6.54
C LEU A 126 -8.31 24.94 7.51
N VAL A 127 -7.15 25.32 8.08
CA VAL A 127 -7.07 26.47 8.99
C VAL A 127 -7.29 27.79 8.25
N VAL A 128 -6.88 27.92 6.98
CA VAL A 128 -7.20 29.08 6.13
C VAL A 128 -8.72 29.22 5.95
N HIS A 129 -9.41 28.14 5.60
CA HIS A 129 -10.87 28.14 5.47
C HIS A 129 -11.55 28.50 6.80
N TYR A 130 -11.06 27.93 7.90
CA TYR A 130 -11.59 28.23 9.23
C TYR A 130 -11.37 29.70 9.62
N ARG A 131 -10.20 30.27 9.35
CA ARG A 131 -9.92 31.71 9.58
C ARG A 131 -10.94 32.58 8.86
N HIS A 132 -11.25 32.29 7.59
CA HIS A 132 -12.24 33.06 6.83
C HIS A 132 -13.65 32.91 7.42
N PHE A 133 -14.02 31.69 7.81
CA PHE A 133 -15.28 31.40 8.49
C PHE A 133 -15.46 32.23 9.77
N LEU A 134 -14.41 32.34 10.58
CA LEU A 134 -14.39 33.09 11.84
C LEU A 134 -14.47 34.61 11.60
N LEU A 135 -13.75 35.12 10.60
CA LEU A 135 -13.67 36.56 10.32
C LEU A 135 -15.03 37.13 9.92
N ILE A 136 -15.77 36.45 9.03
CA ILE A 136 -17.12 36.86 8.60
C ILE A 136 -18.09 36.91 9.78
N ARG A 137 -17.89 36.05 10.78
CA ARG A 137 -18.73 35.92 11.98
C ARG A 137 -18.22 36.74 13.17
N LEU A 138 -17.22 37.62 12.97
CA LEU A 138 -16.66 38.51 13.99
C LEU A 138 -16.12 37.76 15.24
N ARG A 139 -15.63 36.53 15.07
CA ARG A 139 -15.09 35.70 16.16
C ARG A 139 -13.60 35.97 16.40
N TYR A 140 -13.29 37.14 16.95
CA TYR A 140 -11.92 37.68 17.00
C TYR A 140 -10.91 36.79 17.74
N ALA A 141 -11.25 36.27 18.92
CA ALA A 141 -10.29 35.50 19.72
C ALA A 141 -9.83 34.21 19.02
N ASP A 142 -10.77 33.45 18.46
CA ASP A 142 -10.47 32.23 17.69
C ASP A 142 -9.79 32.58 16.36
N HIS A 143 -10.16 33.70 15.74
CA HIS A 143 -9.55 34.20 14.52
C HIS A 143 -8.06 34.50 14.74
N ASP A 144 -7.71 35.14 15.85
CA ASP A 144 -6.32 35.50 16.14
C ASP A 144 -5.45 34.25 16.27
N LEU A 145 -5.93 33.21 16.94
CA LEU A 145 -5.24 31.92 17.02
C LEU A 145 -5.01 31.31 15.61
N ALA A 146 -6.04 31.27 14.76
CA ALA A 146 -5.91 30.74 13.41
C ALA A 146 -4.98 31.61 12.53
N ASN A 147 -5.03 32.93 12.70
CA ASN A 147 -4.21 33.88 11.96
C ASN A 147 -2.73 33.80 12.35
N GLU A 148 -2.43 33.66 13.64
CA GLU A 148 -1.07 33.43 14.13
C GLU A 148 -0.49 32.12 13.61
N PHE A 149 -1.30 31.05 13.59
CA PHE A 149 -0.91 29.77 12.98
C PHE A 149 -0.50 29.96 11.52
N ILE A 150 -1.34 30.61 10.72
CA ILE A 150 -1.08 30.84 9.29
C ILE A 150 0.19 31.65 9.10
N LYS A 151 0.35 32.78 9.81
CA LYS A 151 1.55 33.61 9.72
C LYS A 151 2.83 32.85 10.09
N ARG A 152 2.77 31.98 11.10
CA ARG A 152 3.91 31.19 11.57
C ARG A 152 4.35 30.16 10.53
N TYR A 153 3.40 29.49 9.88
CA TYR A 153 3.68 28.32 9.05
C TYR A 153 3.65 28.59 7.53
N ASP A 154 3.26 29.79 7.10
CA ASP A 154 3.20 30.17 5.68
C ASP A 154 4.50 29.87 4.90
N PRO A 155 5.72 30.19 5.39
CA PRO A 155 6.94 29.87 4.65
C PRO A 155 7.11 28.37 4.39
N MET A 156 6.72 27.54 5.36
CA MET A 156 6.82 26.07 5.24
C MET A 156 5.74 25.52 4.31
N TYR A 157 4.56 26.14 4.31
CA TYR A 157 3.48 25.81 3.37
C TYR A 157 3.90 26.09 1.92
N GLN A 158 4.45 27.28 1.65
CA GLN A 158 4.96 27.63 0.32
C GLN A 158 6.07 26.67 -0.13
N HIS A 159 7.01 26.33 0.75
CA HIS A 159 8.06 25.34 0.45
C HIS A 159 7.48 23.96 0.10
N SER A 160 6.44 23.52 0.82
CA SER A 160 5.77 22.24 0.57
C SER A 160 5.05 22.22 -0.77
N LEU A 161 4.38 23.32 -1.16
CA LEU A 161 3.74 23.45 -2.48
C LEU A 161 4.77 23.44 -3.61
N MET A 162 5.85 24.22 -3.50
CA MET A 162 6.91 24.24 -4.51
C MET A 162 7.56 22.87 -4.69
N THR A 163 7.79 22.16 -3.58
CA THR A 163 8.33 20.80 -3.63
C THR A 163 7.36 19.84 -4.32
N ASN A 164 6.06 19.93 -4.03
CA ASN A 164 5.05 19.09 -4.66
C ASN A 164 4.99 19.30 -6.18
N GLU A 165 5.04 20.55 -6.64
CA GLU A 165 5.08 20.87 -8.07
C GLU A 165 6.33 20.29 -8.75
N LYS A 166 7.49 20.41 -8.11
CA LYS A 166 8.73 19.84 -8.63
C LYS A 166 8.71 18.30 -8.63
N LEU A 167 8.02 17.67 -7.67
CA LEU A 167 7.77 16.22 -7.69
C LEU A 167 6.90 15.81 -8.89
N HIS A 168 5.94 16.65 -9.30
CA HIS A 168 5.13 16.41 -10.48
C HIS A 168 6.00 16.41 -11.76
N GLN A 169 6.88 17.39 -11.92
CA GLN A 169 7.83 17.45 -13.03
C GLN A 169 8.72 16.19 -13.09
N ALA A 170 9.30 15.79 -11.96
CA ALA A 170 10.08 14.55 -11.90
C ALA A 170 9.26 13.31 -12.28
N THR A 171 7.97 13.28 -11.94
CA THR A 171 7.07 12.17 -12.29
C THR A 171 6.90 12.05 -13.80
N LEU A 172 6.75 13.17 -14.51
CA LEU A 172 6.60 13.17 -15.97
C LEU A 172 7.82 12.55 -16.64
N ASP A 173 9.03 12.97 -16.27
CA ASP A 173 10.29 12.44 -16.82
C ASP A 173 10.46 10.94 -16.55
N ILE A 174 10.17 10.51 -15.32
CA ILE A 174 10.29 9.10 -14.90
C ILE A 174 9.30 8.20 -15.68
N VAL A 175 8.06 8.66 -15.85
CA VAL A 175 7.02 7.88 -16.54
C VAL A 175 7.28 7.85 -18.05
N ASN A 176 7.70 8.95 -18.65
CA ASN A 176 8.05 9.00 -20.08
C ASN A 176 9.22 8.06 -20.39
N GLN A 177 10.23 7.99 -19.51
CA GLN A 177 11.31 7.01 -19.64
C GLN A 177 10.78 5.57 -19.63
N TYR A 178 9.84 5.26 -18.73
CA TYR A 178 9.23 3.94 -18.66
C TYR A 178 8.40 3.59 -19.91
N ALA A 179 7.76 4.60 -20.53
CA ALA A 179 6.99 4.43 -21.76
C ALA A 179 7.87 4.18 -23.01
N GLY A 180 9.20 4.31 -22.90
CA GLY A 180 10.15 4.06 -23.97
C GLY A 180 10.62 5.32 -24.70
N ASP A 181 10.39 6.51 -24.14
CA ASP A 181 11.01 7.74 -24.61
C ASP A 181 12.49 7.79 -24.19
N ASN A 182 13.34 8.44 -24.97
CA ASN A 182 14.76 8.64 -24.67
C ASN A 182 15.00 9.65 -23.52
N SER A 183 13.99 9.96 -22.70
CA SER A 183 14.15 10.84 -21.54
C SER A 183 14.95 10.14 -20.44
N GLU A 184 16.03 10.79 -19.98
CA GLU A 184 16.71 10.39 -18.75
C GLU A 184 15.97 10.96 -17.53
N SER A 185 16.02 10.24 -16.41
CA SER A 185 15.40 10.64 -15.14
C SER A 185 16.34 10.53 -13.94
N ILE A 186 17.58 10.06 -14.15
CA ILE A 186 18.57 9.87 -13.10
C ILE A 186 18.99 11.19 -12.44
N GLN A 187 18.87 12.32 -13.16
CA GLN A 187 19.15 13.66 -12.64
C GLN A 187 18.30 14.01 -11.40
N TRP A 188 17.14 13.37 -11.24
CA TRP A 188 16.25 13.58 -10.10
C TRP A 188 16.69 12.84 -8.84
N GLU A 189 17.55 11.82 -8.93
CA GLU A 189 17.87 10.92 -7.81
C GLU A 189 18.38 11.68 -6.59
N ARG A 190 19.36 12.59 -6.78
CA ARG A 190 19.94 13.36 -5.69
C ARG A 190 18.89 14.24 -5.01
N TRP A 191 18.16 15.03 -5.79
CA TRP A 191 17.15 15.94 -5.26
C TRP A 191 16.01 15.19 -4.55
N LEU A 192 15.54 14.08 -5.11
CA LEU A 192 14.51 13.26 -4.46
C LEU A 192 15.02 12.63 -3.16
N SER A 193 16.30 12.25 -3.10
CA SER A 193 16.91 11.76 -1.87
C SER A 193 16.96 12.84 -0.80
N ASP A 194 17.34 14.07 -1.18
CA ASP A 194 17.34 15.22 -0.28
C ASP A 194 15.92 15.50 0.27
N VAL A 195 14.91 15.47 -0.61
CA VAL A 195 13.49 15.62 -0.21
C VAL A 195 13.04 14.51 0.74
N PHE A 196 13.43 13.25 0.50
CA PHE A 196 13.05 12.13 1.35
C PHE A 196 13.59 12.25 2.78
N TYR A 197 14.83 12.71 2.94
CA TYR A 197 15.48 12.86 4.24
C TYR A 197 15.23 14.21 4.92
N ASP A 198 14.57 15.17 4.27
CA ASP A 198 14.22 16.46 4.88
C ASP A 198 13.13 16.30 5.95
N GLU A 199 13.54 16.13 7.22
CA GLU A 199 12.62 16.02 8.35
C GLU A 199 11.86 17.31 8.68
N LYS A 200 12.14 18.43 8.01
CA LYS A 200 11.36 19.67 8.11
C LYS A 200 10.22 19.72 7.09
N LEU A 201 10.21 18.82 6.12
CA LEU A 201 9.15 18.73 5.11
C LEU A 201 8.01 17.81 5.59
N ASP A 202 6.81 18.05 5.06
CA ASP A 202 5.66 17.20 5.34
C ASP A 202 5.87 15.75 4.88
N GLY A 203 5.29 14.82 5.64
CA GLY A 203 5.46 13.40 5.39
C GLY A 203 4.93 12.94 4.02
N HIS A 204 3.90 13.61 3.48
CA HIS A 204 3.33 13.27 2.19
C HIS A 204 4.32 13.52 1.05
N ASN A 205 4.94 14.70 0.98
CA ASN A 205 5.96 14.99 -0.03
C ASN A 205 7.19 14.09 0.11
N ARG A 206 7.66 13.85 1.35
CA ARG A 206 8.77 12.90 1.61
C ARG A 206 8.45 11.50 1.09
N TYR A 207 7.25 10.99 1.37
CA TYR A 207 6.79 9.69 0.89
C TYR A 207 6.66 9.66 -0.64
N LEU A 208 6.12 10.72 -1.25
CA LEU A 208 6.03 10.82 -2.70
C LEU A 208 7.41 10.80 -3.37
N ALA A 209 8.43 11.44 -2.77
CA ALA A 209 9.80 11.38 -3.26
C ALA A 209 10.35 9.94 -3.25
N LEU A 210 10.11 9.18 -2.17
CA LEU A 210 10.50 7.77 -2.10
C LEU A 210 9.84 6.94 -3.22
N VAL A 211 8.55 7.16 -3.51
CA VAL A 211 7.88 6.47 -4.62
C VAL A 211 8.61 6.69 -5.93
N ARG A 212 9.05 7.91 -6.24
CA ARG A 212 9.80 8.22 -7.47
C ARG A 212 11.18 7.58 -7.46
N LEU A 213 11.88 7.60 -6.33
CA LEU A 213 13.17 6.92 -6.18
C LEU A 213 13.04 5.42 -6.46
N ILE A 214 11.97 4.77 -6.01
CA ILE A 214 11.70 3.36 -6.34
C ILE A 214 11.63 3.17 -7.86
N PHE A 215 10.87 4.00 -8.58
CA PHE A 215 10.82 3.90 -10.04
C PHE A 215 12.20 4.10 -10.69
N ILE A 216 12.97 5.11 -10.27
CA ILE A 216 14.33 5.34 -10.77
C ILE A 216 15.22 4.12 -10.51
N GLY A 217 15.29 3.62 -9.28
CA GLY A 217 16.13 2.47 -8.95
C GLY A 217 15.75 1.22 -9.74
N PHE A 218 14.47 1.01 -10.06
CA PHE A 218 14.03 -0.09 -10.92
C PHE A 218 14.34 0.12 -12.41
N ASN A 219 14.24 1.35 -12.91
CA ASN A 219 14.57 1.69 -14.31
C ASN A 219 16.08 1.53 -14.57
N TYR A 220 16.92 2.01 -13.65
CA TYR A 220 18.39 1.95 -13.77
C TYR A 220 19.02 0.70 -13.15
N ARG A 221 18.22 -0.16 -12.50
CA ARG A 221 18.68 -1.36 -11.78
C ARG A 221 19.70 -1.07 -10.68
N ASN A 222 19.54 0.07 -10.01
CA ASN A 222 20.34 0.47 -8.86
C ASN A 222 19.48 0.30 -7.59
N PHE A 223 19.70 -0.80 -6.86
CA PHE A 223 18.79 -1.24 -5.79
C PHE A 223 19.34 -0.97 -4.39
N GLU A 224 20.66 -0.91 -4.26
CA GLU A 224 21.36 -0.76 -2.99
C GLU A 224 20.98 0.55 -2.28
N PRO A 225 20.92 1.73 -2.94
CA PRO A 225 20.47 2.96 -2.31
C PRO A 225 19.00 2.95 -1.90
N LEU A 226 18.18 2.09 -2.52
CA LEU A 226 16.79 1.90 -2.11
C LEU A 226 16.71 1.11 -0.82
N LEU A 227 17.57 0.09 -0.63
CA LEU A 227 17.57 -0.71 0.60
C LEU A 227 17.81 0.14 1.84
N GLU A 228 18.74 1.09 1.77
CA GLU A 228 19.00 2.06 2.85
C GLU A 228 17.73 2.88 3.19
N LYS A 229 17.05 3.40 2.18
CA LYS A 229 15.82 4.19 2.35
C LYS A 229 14.67 3.37 2.92
N PHE A 230 14.56 2.10 2.53
CA PHE A 230 13.58 1.18 3.08
C PHE A 230 13.86 0.88 4.54
N ASN A 231 15.13 0.70 4.93
CA ASN A 231 15.50 0.49 6.34
C ASN A 231 15.16 1.72 7.20
N TYR A 232 15.40 2.93 6.69
CA TYR A 232 14.98 4.16 7.37
C TYR A 232 13.45 4.24 7.52
N LEU A 233 12.69 3.92 6.46
CA LEU A 233 11.23 3.92 6.52
C LEU A 233 10.66 2.83 7.46
N ASP A 234 11.28 1.64 7.51
CA ASP A 234 10.94 0.55 8.43
C ASP A 234 11.00 1.02 9.88
N GLU A 235 12.07 1.75 10.24
CA GLU A 235 12.23 2.31 11.57
C GLU A 235 11.15 3.35 11.91
N LEU A 236 10.82 4.24 10.96
CA LEU A 236 9.72 5.20 11.14
C LEU A 236 8.39 4.49 11.41
N PHE A 237 8.05 3.46 10.64
CA PHE A 237 6.82 2.71 10.85
C PHE A 237 6.80 1.97 12.19
N ARG A 238 7.93 1.42 12.62
CA ARG A 238 8.03 0.73 13.92
C ARG A 238 7.77 1.67 15.09
N GLN A 239 8.11 2.94 14.94
CA GLN A 239 7.83 4.02 15.91
C GLN A 239 6.40 4.57 15.80
N GLY A 240 5.57 4.06 14.89
CA GLY A 240 4.23 4.59 14.61
C GLY A 240 4.24 5.91 13.84
N ARG A 241 5.38 6.37 13.32
CA ARG A 241 5.47 7.58 12.50
C ARG A 241 4.98 7.28 11.09
N TYR A 242 4.19 8.20 10.54
CA TYR A 242 3.63 8.10 9.18
C TYR A 242 2.79 6.86 8.92
N TYR A 243 2.30 6.22 9.99
CA TYR A 243 1.51 5.02 9.89
C TYR A 243 0.18 5.31 9.20
N SER A 244 -0.11 4.55 8.16
CA SER A 244 -1.48 4.13 7.84
C SER A 244 -1.39 2.70 7.33
N LYS A 245 -2.48 1.94 7.49
CA LYS A 245 -2.52 0.56 6.96
C LYS A 245 -2.21 0.53 5.46
N ARG A 246 -2.70 1.51 4.70
CA ARG A 246 -2.41 1.65 3.25
C ARG A 246 -0.93 1.82 2.98
N LEU A 247 -0.26 2.80 3.62
CA LEU A 247 1.16 3.07 3.39
C LEU A 247 2.03 1.86 3.77
N LEU A 248 1.66 1.16 4.84
CA LEU A 248 2.38 0.00 5.32
C LEU A 248 2.26 -1.21 4.37
N LEU A 249 1.08 -1.46 3.80
CA LEU A 249 0.90 -2.51 2.78
C LEU A 249 1.69 -2.19 1.50
N ASN A 250 1.72 -0.92 1.10
CA ASN A 250 2.51 -0.46 -0.04
C ASN A 250 4.01 -0.68 0.22
N TYR A 251 4.49 -0.36 1.42
CA TYR A 251 5.86 -0.64 1.85
C TYR A 251 6.21 -2.13 1.75
N TYR A 252 5.34 -3.02 2.22
CA TYR A 252 5.55 -4.46 2.12
C TYR A 252 5.58 -4.96 0.67
N SER A 253 4.65 -4.49 -0.17
CA SER A 253 4.65 -4.85 -1.59
C SER A 253 5.93 -4.39 -2.30
N ASN A 254 6.40 -3.18 -2.03
CA ASN A 254 7.65 -2.69 -2.61
C ASN A 254 8.88 -3.42 -2.04
N SER A 255 8.85 -3.81 -0.76
CA SER A 255 9.89 -4.63 -0.14
C SER A 255 9.99 -5.99 -0.81
N LEU A 256 8.86 -6.64 -1.11
CA LEU A 256 8.84 -7.86 -1.91
C LEU A 256 9.57 -7.66 -3.24
N LEU A 257 9.24 -6.58 -3.96
CA LEU A 257 9.84 -6.31 -5.26
C LEU A 257 11.36 -6.14 -5.13
N LEU A 258 11.81 -5.39 -4.13
CA LEU A 258 13.23 -5.14 -3.86
C LEU A 258 13.98 -6.42 -3.51
N TYR A 259 13.52 -7.19 -2.52
CA TYR A 259 14.16 -8.46 -2.13
C TYR A 259 14.14 -9.50 -3.26
N SER A 260 13.15 -9.47 -4.14
CA SER A 260 13.12 -10.34 -5.32
C SER A 260 14.25 -10.03 -6.32
N LYS A 261 14.82 -8.81 -6.32
CA LYS A 261 15.97 -8.42 -7.15
C LYS A 261 17.29 -8.92 -6.56
N PHE A 262 17.37 -8.95 -5.22
CA PHE A 262 18.48 -9.56 -4.49
C PHE A 262 18.39 -11.10 -4.42
N GLN A 263 17.39 -11.70 -5.07
CA GLN A 263 17.13 -13.15 -5.06
C GLN A 263 16.86 -13.74 -3.66
N ASP A 264 16.58 -12.90 -2.67
CA ASP A 264 16.09 -13.32 -1.36
C ASP A 264 14.57 -13.59 -1.44
N PHE A 265 14.24 -14.75 -2.01
CA PHE A 265 12.85 -15.11 -2.30
C PHE A 265 12.04 -15.42 -1.04
N ASP A 266 12.68 -15.85 0.06
CA ASP A 266 11.99 -16.12 1.31
C ASP A 266 11.54 -14.81 1.96
N LYS A 267 12.43 -13.82 2.03
CA LYS A 267 12.07 -12.49 2.53
C LYS A 267 11.10 -11.79 1.61
N ALA A 268 11.26 -11.94 0.29
CA ALA A 268 10.29 -11.41 -0.68
C ALA A 268 8.89 -12.03 -0.49
N ALA A 269 8.80 -13.36 -0.33
CA ALA A 269 7.52 -14.03 -0.07
C ALA A 269 6.89 -13.56 1.25
N TYR A 270 7.70 -13.48 2.32
CA TYR A 270 7.26 -12.97 3.62
C TYR A 270 6.56 -11.61 3.50
N TYR A 271 7.22 -10.61 2.89
CA TYR A 271 6.62 -9.30 2.68
C TYR A 271 5.41 -9.33 1.74
N GLY A 272 5.40 -10.23 0.74
CA GLY A 272 4.24 -10.45 -0.11
C GLY A 272 3.00 -10.87 0.66
N TYR A 273 3.11 -11.85 1.57
CA TYR A 273 1.96 -12.24 2.39
C TYR A 273 1.46 -11.10 3.29
N LEU A 274 2.37 -10.30 3.84
CA LEU A 274 1.99 -9.13 4.63
C LEU A 274 1.21 -8.11 3.81
N SER A 275 1.61 -7.86 2.55
CA SER A 275 0.91 -6.94 1.65
C SER A 275 -0.52 -7.37 1.29
N LEU A 276 -0.89 -8.64 1.49
CA LEU A 276 -2.23 -9.18 1.20
C LEU A 276 -3.19 -9.17 2.39
N ARG A 277 -2.78 -8.72 3.58
CA ARG A 277 -3.63 -8.77 4.79
C ARG A 277 -4.85 -7.84 4.74
N SER A 278 -4.87 -6.89 3.81
CA SER A 278 -6.06 -6.08 3.53
C SER A 278 -6.17 -5.77 2.04
N LYS A 279 -7.39 -5.46 1.61
CA LYS A 279 -7.71 -5.14 0.22
C LYS A 279 -7.70 -3.62 0.01
N ASN A 280 -7.04 -3.18 -1.03
CA ASN A 280 -7.03 -1.80 -1.52
C ASN A 280 -6.98 -1.81 -3.06
N HIS A 281 -6.83 -0.62 -3.66
CA HIS A 281 -6.77 -0.47 -5.13
C HIS A 281 -5.66 -1.33 -5.79
N ASP A 282 -4.55 -1.52 -5.09
CA ASP A 282 -3.35 -2.21 -5.59
C ASP A 282 -3.31 -3.71 -5.24
N PHE A 283 -4.35 -4.24 -4.60
CA PHE A 283 -4.39 -5.63 -4.11
C PHE A 283 -4.07 -6.67 -5.19
N LEU A 284 -4.55 -6.48 -6.43
CA LEU A 284 -4.25 -7.38 -7.54
C LEU A 284 -2.77 -7.36 -7.95
N PHE A 285 -2.15 -6.18 -7.90
CA PHE A 285 -0.73 -6.04 -8.14
C PHE A 285 0.06 -6.80 -7.08
N TYR A 286 -0.36 -6.71 -5.81
CA TYR A 286 0.28 -7.41 -4.68
C TYR A 286 0.21 -8.92 -4.85
N ALA A 287 -0.99 -9.44 -5.16
CA ALA A 287 -1.21 -10.87 -5.34
C ALA A 287 -0.41 -11.43 -6.52
N THR A 288 -0.36 -10.67 -7.62
CA THR A 288 0.38 -11.03 -8.83
C THR A 288 1.89 -11.11 -8.54
N ASN A 289 2.45 -10.15 -7.81
CA ASN A 289 3.86 -10.12 -7.46
C ASN A 289 4.24 -11.24 -6.49
N LEU A 290 3.41 -11.52 -5.47
CA LEU A 290 3.63 -12.68 -4.59
C LEU A 290 3.58 -14.00 -5.37
N ALA A 291 2.58 -14.20 -6.23
CA ALA A 291 2.52 -15.40 -7.07
C ALA A 291 3.76 -15.55 -7.96
N ALA A 292 4.30 -14.45 -8.48
CA ALA A 292 5.53 -14.46 -9.26
C ALA A 292 6.74 -14.95 -8.45
N VAL A 293 6.88 -14.50 -7.20
CA VAL A 293 7.93 -14.95 -6.28
C VAL A 293 7.74 -16.42 -5.91
N LEU A 294 6.53 -16.84 -5.53
CA LEU A 294 6.23 -18.23 -5.18
C LEU A 294 6.51 -19.20 -6.33
N LEU A 295 6.25 -18.81 -7.58
CA LEU A 295 6.61 -19.61 -8.74
C LEU A 295 8.13 -19.77 -8.91
N ARG A 296 8.94 -18.77 -8.52
CA ARG A 296 10.42 -18.89 -8.51
C ARG A 296 10.91 -19.81 -7.40
N GLN A 297 10.19 -19.90 -6.29
CA GLN A 297 10.45 -20.84 -5.20
C GLN A 297 9.87 -22.25 -5.45
N GLU A 298 9.36 -22.52 -6.66
CA GLU A 298 8.67 -23.77 -7.00
C GLU A 298 7.40 -24.09 -6.17
N LYS A 299 6.89 -23.14 -5.37
CA LYS A 299 5.65 -23.23 -4.59
C LYS A 299 4.41 -23.01 -5.48
N LYS A 300 4.27 -23.84 -6.51
CA LYS A 300 3.29 -23.67 -7.61
C LYS A 300 1.84 -23.71 -7.14
N GLU A 301 1.50 -24.66 -6.26
CA GLU A 301 0.14 -24.81 -5.73
C GLU A 301 -0.27 -23.62 -4.87
N GLU A 302 0.68 -23.11 -4.09
CA GLU A 302 0.46 -21.94 -3.25
C GLU A 302 0.30 -20.66 -4.09
N ALA A 303 1.12 -20.49 -5.13
CA ALA A 303 0.96 -19.40 -6.09
C ALA A 303 -0.43 -19.44 -6.75
N LEU A 304 -0.90 -20.62 -7.15
CA LEU A 304 -2.24 -20.79 -7.74
C LEU A 304 -3.34 -20.46 -6.72
N ARG A 305 -3.18 -20.83 -5.45
CA ARG A 305 -4.12 -20.49 -4.37
C ARG A 305 -4.23 -18.97 -4.19
N VAL A 306 -3.11 -18.27 -4.06
CA VAL A 306 -3.08 -16.79 -3.95
C VAL A 306 -3.84 -16.14 -5.11
N MET A 307 -3.59 -16.59 -6.33
CA MET A 307 -4.29 -16.03 -7.50
C MET A 307 -5.79 -16.36 -7.50
N LYS A 308 -6.20 -17.56 -7.08
CA LYS A 308 -7.63 -17.92 -6.96
C LYS A 308 -8.35 -17.04 -5.93
N GLU A 309 -7.73 -16.76 -4.80
CA GLU A 309 -8.28 -15.89 -3.76
C GLU A 309 -8.44 -14.45 -4.23
N ALA A 310 -7.53 -13.96 -5.08
CA ALA A 310 -7.59 -12.63 -5.67
C ALA A 310 -8.50 -12.53 -6.92
N TYR A 311 -9.03 -13.65 -7.42
CA TYR A 311 -9.87 -13.68 -8.63
C TYR A 311 -11.15 -12.81 -8.55
N PRO A 312 -11.87 -12.71 -7.42
CA PRO A 312 -13.02 -11.81 -7.30
C PRO A 312 -12.67 -10.34 -7.57
N GLU A 313 -11.51 -9.88 -7.07
CA GLU A 313 -11.05 -8.49 -7.25
C GLU A 313 -10.71 -8.19 -8.71
N MET A 314 -10.19 -9.19 -9.44
CA MET A 314 -9.89 -9.06 -10.87
C MET A 314 -11.14 -8.76 -11.69
N LYS A 315 -12.30 -9.32 -11.31
CA LYS A 315 -13.55 -9.09 -12.05
C LYS A 315 -14.00 -7.64 -11.96
N VAL A 316 -13.81 -7.01 -10.81
CA VAL A 316 -14.38 -5.68 -10.51
C VAL A 316 -13.41 -4.53 -10.77
N THR A 317 -12.10 -4.77 -10.86
CA THR A 317 -11.14 -3.68 -11.11
C THR A 317 -11.35 -3.02 -12.48
N PRO A 318 -11.36 -1.68 -12.60
CA PRO A 318 -11.35 -1.01 -13.91
C PRO A 318 -9.93 -0.96 -14.52
N ASN A 319 -8.87 -1.23 -13.74
CA ASN A 319 -7.49 -1.10 -14.19
C ASN A 319 -7.11 -2.22 -15.16
N PHE A 320 -7.05 -1.88 -16.45
CA PHE A 320 -6.73 -2.84 -17.51
C PHE A 320 -5.31 -3.42 -17.41
N HIS A 321 -4.32 -2.61 -17.03
CA HIS A 321 -2.94 -3.08 -16.86
C HIS A 321 -2.83 -4.13 -15.75
N ALA A 322 -3.49 -3.90 -14.60
CA ALA A 322 -3.54 -4.87 -13.52
C ALA A 322 -4.26 -6.16 -13.94
N LYS A 323 -5.36 -6.06 -14.70
CA LYS A 323 -6.08 -7.23 -15.25
C LYS A 323 -5.20 -8.08 -16.16
N VAL A 324 -4.51 -7.46 -17.12
CA VAL A 324 -3.63 -8.17 -18.06
C VAL A 324 -2.50 -8.88 -17.30
N GLY A 325 -1.86 -8.17 -16.37
CA GLY A 325 -0.81 -8.75 -15.52
C GLY A 325 -1.31 -9.96 -14.72
N PHE A 326 -2.46 -9.82 -14.06
CA PHE A 326 -3.08 -10.88 -13.28
C PHE A 326 -3.40 -12.11 -14.15
N VAL A 327 -4.08 -11.93 -15.29
CA VAL A 327 -4.49 -13.04 -16.17
C VAL A 327 -3.27 -13.79 -16.70
N ALA A 328 -2.22 -13.08 -17.12
CA ALA A 328 -0.99 -13.69 -17.60
C ALA A 328 -0.34 -14.59 -16.53
N PHE A 329 -0.24 -14.10 -15.29
CA PHE A 329 0.31 -14.89 -14.18
C PHE A 329 -0.63 -16.02 -13.73
N PHE A 330 -1.94 -15.83 -13.82
CA PHE A 330 -2.92 -16.87 -13.50
C PHE A 330 -2.78 -18.06 -14.45
N ILE A 331 -2.72 -17.81 -15.76
CA ILE A 331 -2.46 -18.83 -16.78
C ILE A 331 -1.11 -19.51 -16.54
N LYS A 332 -0.08 -18.73 -16.18
CA LYS A 332 1.25 -19.29 -15.85
C LYS A 332 1.19 -20.23 -14.64
N CYS A 333 0.45 -19.88 -13.60
CA CYS A 333 0.23 -20.76 -12.44
C CYS A 333 -0.47 -22.06 -12.85
N LEU A 334 -1.58 -21.95 -13.61
CA LEU A 334 -2.33 -23.10 -14.11
C LEU A 334 -1.44 -24.04 -14.92
N ASN A 335 -0.64 -23.52 -15.85
CA ASN A 335 0.27 -24.32 -16.67
C ASN A 335 1.37 -25.00 -15.86
N LYS A 336 1.93 -24.32 -14.85
CA LYS A 336 2.97 -24.89 -14.00
C LYS A 336 2.43 -25.98 -13.06
N THR A 337 1.20 -25.85 -12.59
CA THR A 337 0.50 -26.84 -11.77
C THR A 337 -0.01 -28.03 -12.58
N SER A 338 -0.49 -27.81 -13.81
CA SER A 338 -0.93 -28.89 -14.71
C SER A 338 0.26 -29.70 -15.24
N ALA A 339 1.40 -29.06 -15.54
CA ALA A 339 2.62 -29.74 -15.96
C ALA A 339 3.22 -30.66 -14.87
N THR A 340 2.87 -30.48 -13.59
CA THR A 340 3.25 -31.40 -12.51
C THR A 340 2.28 -32.58 -12.34
N ARG A 341 1.14 -32.59 -13.05
CA ARG A 341 0.17 -33.69 -13.07
C ARG A 341 0.31 -34.54 -14.35
N THR A 342 1.46 -35.20 -14.56
CA THR A 342 1.72 -36.49 -15.30
C THR A 342 3.19 -36.59 -15.72
N PRO A 343 3.85 -37.78 -15.64
CA PRO A 343 3.40 -39.01 -16.29
C PRO A 343 3.29 -40.21 -15.34
N LYS A 344 2.05 -40.57 -14.98
CA LYS A 344 1.70 -41.98 -14.77
C LYS A 344 0.60 -42.32 -15.77
N THR A 345 1.01 -43.09 -16.78
CA THR A 345 0.18 -43.93 -17.66
C THR A 345 -1.08 -43.26 -18.22
N MET A 346 -0.97 -42.63 -19.41
CA MET A 346 -2.12 -42.56 -20.31
C MET A 346 -2.13 -43.81 -21.20
N PRO A 347 -3.26 -44.52 -21.32
CA PRO A 347 -3.40 -45.56 -22.33
C PRO A 347 -3.45 -44.91 -23.72
N THR A 348 -2.66 -45.43 -24.64
CA THR A 348 -2.69 -45.09 -26.06
C THR A 348 -4.10 -45.32 -26.63
N PRO A 349 -4.76 -44.33 -27.25
CA PRO A 349 -5.95 -44.59 -28.05
C PRO A 349 -5.52 -45.19 -29.40
N SER A 350 -6.13 -46.31 -29.77
CA SER A 350 -6.00 -46.92 -31.09
C SER A 350 -6.54 -45.97 -32.17
N CYS A 351 -5.69 -45.60 -33.13
CA CYS A 351 -6.11 -44.90 -34.33
C CYS A 351 -6.86 -45.87 -35.27
N GLY A 352 -8.16 -45.69 -35.44
CA GLY A 352 -8.91 -46.15 -36.61
C GLY A 352 -8.85 -45.10 -37.74
N PRO A 353 -8.83 -45.51 -39.02
CA PRO A 353 -8.56 -44.59 -40.12
C PRO A 353 -9.80 -43.79 -40.52
N ILE A 354 -9.69 -42.45 -40.53
CA ILE A 354 -10.72 -41.56 -41.10
C ILE A 354 -10.28 -41.10 -42.50
N LYS A 355 -11.14 -41.40 -43.47
CA LYS A 355 -11.03 -41.07 -44.90
C LYS A 355 -10.92 -39.57 -45.14
N ARG A 356 -9.96 -39.17 -45.98
CA ARG A 356 -9.86 -37.82 -46.56
C ARG A 356 -11.01 -37.58 -47.54
N ARG A 357 -11.69 -36.45 -47.41
CA ARG A 357 -12.40 -35.80 -48.52
C ARG A 357 -11.88 -34.38 -48.67
N SER A 358 -11.38 -34.11 -49.87
CA SER A 358 -10.98 -32.82 -50.41
C SER A 358 -12.19 -32.04 -50.91
N SER A 359 -12.26 -30.75 -50.60
CA SER A 359 -12.87 -29.77 -51.50
C SER A 359 -12.31 -28.36 -51.24
N SER A 360 -11.77 -27.80 -52.31
CA SER A 360 -11.37 -26.41 -52.52
C SER A 360 -12.55 -25.44 -52.42
N ILE A 361 -12.28 -24.15 -52.12
CA ILE A 361 -12.74 -22.97 -52.89
C ILE A 361 -12.00 -21.72 -52.37
N ALA A 362 -11.61 -20.87 -53.32
CA ALA A 362 -10.93 -19.60 -53.15
C ALA A 362 -11.91 -18.44 -52.87
N GLY A 363 -11.42 -17.33 -52.30
CA GLY A 363 -12.16 -16.09 -52.17
C GLY A 363 -11.32 -14.95 -51.60
N THR A 364 -10.91 -14.04 -52.47
CA THR A 364 -10.19 -12.77 -52.22
C THR A 364 -11.12 -11.68 -51.68
N SER A 365 -10.68 -10.87 -50.71
CA SER A 365 -10.95 -9.41 -50.68
C SER A 365 -10.07 -8.66 -49.66
N SER A 366 -9.65 -7.48 -50.09
CA SER A 366 -8.70 -6.53 -49.49
C SER A 366 -9.41 -5.38 -48.77
N LEU A 367 -8.92 -4.94 -47.59
CA LEU A 367 -9.21 -3.65 -46.93
C LEU A 367 -7.99 -3.21 -46.05
N PRO A 368 -7.84 -1.90 -45.71
CA PRO A 368 -6.58 -1.12 -45.74
C PRO A 368 -5.77 -1.12 -44.42
N PRO A 369 -4.53 -0.57 -44.39
CA PRO A 369 -3.66 -0.65 -43.22
C PRO A 369 -4.10 0.37 -42.16
N SER A 370 -4.70 -0.12 -41.07
CA SER A 370 -4.80 0.66 -39.84
C SER A 370 -3.44 0.66 -39.14
N SER A 371 -2.91 1.86 -38.95
CA SER A 371 -1.72 2.16 -38.14
C SER A 371 -1.90 1.63 -36.72
N ARG A 372 -1.31 0.47 -36.43
CA ARG A 372 -1.17 -0.08 -35.08
C ARG A 372 0.16 0.38 -34.48
N PRO A 373 0.17 1.03 -33.29
CA PRO A 373 1.40 1.16 -32.51
C PRO A 373 1.80 -0.24 -32.02
N CYS A 374 2.93 -0.73 -32.54
CA CYS A 374 3.51 -2.01 -32.21
C CYS A 374 4.28 -1.92 -30.89
N TRP A 375 3.58 -1.91 -29.75
CA TRP A 375 4.23 -1.90 -28.44
C TRP A 375 4.55 -3.33 -28.01
N ARG A 376 5.73 -3.80 -28.42
CA ARG A 376 6.34 -5.02 -27.88
C ARG A 376 6.65 -4.79 -26.40
N SER A 377 5.90 -5.46 -25.54
CA SER A 377 6.26 -5.75 -24.17
C SER A 377 7.61 -6.51 -24.14
N ARG A 378 8.70 -5.77 -23.88
CA ARG A 378 9.96 -6.37 -23.39
C ARG A 378 9.76 -6.76 -21.93
N ILE A 379 9.06 -7.87 -21.72
CA ILE A 379 9.07 -8.61 -20.47
C ILE A 379 9.65 -9.99 -20.80
N ILE A 380 10.84 -10.25 -20.23
CA ILE A 380 11.58 -11.52 -20.22
C ILE A 380 12.27 -11.89 -21.54
N ARG A 381 13.57 -11.58 -21.62
CA ARG A 381 14.54 -12.48 -22.25
C ARG A 381 15.83 -12.55 -21.43
N LYS A 382 16.03 -13.77 -20.91
CA LYS A 382 17.18 -14.40 -20.26
C LYS A 382 17.59 -13.86 -18.90
#